data_AF-A0A1F9D202-F1
#
_entry.id   AF-A0A1F9D202-F1
#
_cell.length_a   1.000
_cell.length_b   1.000
_cell.length_c   1.000
_cell.angle_alpha   90.00
_cell.angle_beta   90.00
_cell.angle_gamma   90.00
#
_symmetry.space_group_name_H-M   'P 1'
#
loop_
_entity.id
_entity.type
_entity.pdbx_description
1 polymer ?
#
loop_
_entity_poly.entity_id
_entity_poly.type
_entity_poly.pdbx_seq_one_letter_code
_entity_poly.pdbx_strand_id
1 'polypeptide(L)'
;MKKIKIKNEEVTQLLDAEVVSFPKYATQLINLANQNAQGTRPEVVGQMSELIKEFKGKKLKEWEEWYLDKHPEAIERAKIKILQMMENFKQVITLIDVKMIEAWVRDLVIVKTFVGLKFQEAILRHVAAHMKKVYRLANPDEEARGIDGYIEEVPISIKPQSYESKQMLPEIIEVHFIYYEKVKDGINIFFEEF
;
A
#
# COMPACT_ATOMS: atom_id res chain seq x y z
N MET A 1 18.23 26.52 -9.76
CA MET A 1 18.73 25.63 -8.67
C MET A 1 19.77 24.70 -9.24
N LYS A 2 20.85 24.41 -8.51
CA LYS A 2 21.84 23.37 -8.89
C LYS A 2 21.41 22.02 -8.32
N LYS A 3 21.56 20.95 -9.09
CA LYS A 3 21.30 19.55 -8.68
C LYS A 3 22.60 18.76 -8.77
N ILE A 4 23.00 18.12 -7.68
CA ILE A 4 24.14 17.20 -7.61
C ILE A 4 23.59 15.85 -7.15
N LYS A 5 24.10 14.75 -7.70
CA LYS A 5 23.75 13.38 -7.32
C LYS A 5 24.96 12.72 -6.68
N ILE A 6 24.79 12.21 -5.47
CA ILE A 6 25.74 11.33 -4.78
C ILE A 6 25.19 9.91 -4.91
N LYS A 7 26.04 8.92 -5.20
CA LYS A 7 25.62 7.52 -5.26
C LYS A 7 25.55 6.91 -3.86
N ASN A 8 24.79 5.85 -3.66
CA ASN A 8 24.70 5.20 -2.35
C ASN A 8 26.06 4.63 -1.91
N GLU A 9 26.83 4.08 -2.84
CA GLU A 9 28.17 3.57 -2.55
C GLU A 9 29.10 4.70 -2.10
N GLU A 10 28.97 5.88 -2.70
CA GLU A 10 29.72 7.08 -2.32
C GLU A 10 29.30 7.57 -0.93
N VAL A 11 28.01 7.54 -0.58
CA VAL A 11 27.54 7.85 0.79
C VAL A 11 28.17 6.90 1.80
N THR A 12 28.16 5.58 1.52
CA THR A 12 28.75 4.58 2.41
C THR A 12 30.26 4.80 2.59
N GLN A 13 30.99 5.11 1.51
CA GLN A 13 32.42 5.43 1.56
C GLN A 13 32.70 6.72 2.35
N LEU A 14 31.89 7.77 2.16
CA LEU A 14 32.02 9.04 2.89
C LEU A 14 31.78 8.88 4.40
N LEU A 15 31.12 7.79 4.82
CA LEU A 15 30.82 7.47 6.21
C LEU A 15 31.71 6.34 6.76
N ASP A 16 32.76 5.95 6.04
CA ASP A 16 33.68 4.85 6.39
C ASP A 16 32.95 3.53 6.72
N ALA A 17 31.83 3.28 6.04
CA ALA A 17 30.99 2.11 6.27
C ALA A 17 31.34 0.98 5.30
N GLU A 18 31.15 -0.27 5.74
CA GLU A 18 31.36 -1.43 4.90
C GLU A 18 30.18 -1.64 3.93
N VAL A 19 30.50 -2.03 2.70
CA VAL A 19 29.50 -2.42 1.71
C VAL A 19 29.35 -3.93 1.74
N VAL A 20 28.20 -4.40 2.23
CA VAL A 20 27.83 -5.82 2.18
C VAL A 20 27.14 -6.12 0.85
N SER A 21 27.62 -7.13 0.15
CA SER A 21 26.98 -7.64 -1.07
C SER A 21 26.18 -8.90 -0.78
N PHE A 22 25.00 -9.01 -1.38
CA PHE A 22 24.13 -10.17 -1.26
C PHE A 22 23.89 -10.80 -2.65
N PRO A 23 23.67 -12.13 -2.72
CA PRO A 23 23.25 -12.76 -3.96
C PRO A 23 21.97 -12.13 -4.52
N LYS A 24 21.78 -12.24 -5.85
CA LYS A 24 20.59 -11.75 -6.52
C LYS A 24 19.32 -12.29 -5.83
N TYR A 25 18.36 -11.40 -5.59
CA TYR A 25 17.07 -11.66 -4.91
C TYR A 25 17.14 -11.97 -3.40
N ALA A 26 18.32 -12.23 -2.81
CA ALA A 26 18.40 -12.58 -1.39
C ALA A 26 17.82 -11.49 -0.48
N THR A 27 18.17 -10.22 -0.72
CA THR A 27 17.64 -9.09 0.06
C THR A 27 16.12 -8.94 -0.08
N GLN A 28 15.53 -9.29 -1.23
CA GLN A 28 14.07 -9.21 -1.42
C GLN A 28 13.36 -10.24 -0.53
N LEU A 29 13.88 -11.47 -0.48
CA LEU A 29 13.33 -12.53 0.38
C LEU A 29 13.53 -12.21 1.86
N ILE A 30 14.72 -11.74 2.25
CA ILE A 30 15.02 -11.34 3.64
C ILE A 30 14.13 -10.18 4.07
N ASN A 31 13.92 -9.17 3.22
CA ASN A 31 13.04 -8.05 3.52
C ASN A 31 11.58 -8.48 3.71
N LEU A 32 11.07 -9.36 2.83
CA LEU A 32 9.73 -9.92 2.95
C LEU A 32 9.58 -10.75 4.24
N ALA A 33 10.61 -11.55 4.57
CA ALA A 33 10.64 -12.35 5.78
C ALA A 33 10.64 -11.45 7.02
N ASN A 34 11.46 -10.39 7.02
CA ASN A 34 11.50 -9.43 8.11
C ASN A 34 10.19 -8.65 8.27
N GLN A 35 9.54 -8.24 7.17
CA GLN A 35 8.25 -7.55 7.21
C GLN A 35 7.16 -8.43 7.86
N ASN A 36 7.09 -9.70 7.48
CA ASN A 36 6.12 -10.64 8.04
C ASN A 36 6.45 -11.03 9.49
N ALA A 37 7.72 -11.28 9.79
CA ALA A 37 8.19 -11.66 11.13
C ALA A 37 8.26 -10.50 12.11
N GLN A 38 8.21 -9.26 11.60
CA GLN A 38 8.39 -8.03 12.36
C GLN A 38 9.74 -8.06 13.13
N GLY A 39 10.79 -8.54 12.46
CA GLY A 39 12.09 -8.86 13.08
C GLY A 39 12.87 -7.63 13.52
N THR A 40 12.73 -6.50 12.83
CA THR A 40 13.43 -5.24 13.15
C THR A 40 12.49 -4.13 13.59
N ARG A 41 11.34 -4.48 14.18
CA ARG A 41 10.46 -3.46 14.78
C ARG A 41 11.08 -2.86 16.05
N PRO A 42 10.63 -1.66 16.48
CA PRO A 42 11.21 -0.97 17.63
C PRO A 42 11.24 -1.80 18.91
N GLU A 43 10.27 -2.69 19.12
CA GLU A 43 10.25 -3.62 20.25
C GLU A 43 11.39 -4.66 20.23
N VAL A 44 12.00 -4.93 19.07
CA VAL A 44 13.11 -5.90 18.94
C VAL A 44 14.47 -5.20 18.96
N VAL A 45 14.61 -4.14 18.16
CA VAL A 45 15.89 -3.47 17.89
C VAL A 45 16.00 -2.06 18.47
N GLY A 46 14.94 -1.56 19.10
CA GLY A 46 14.86 -0.17 19.55
C GLY A 46 14.43 0.79 18.44
N GLN A 47 14.06 2.02 18.85
CA GLN A 47 13.61 3.05 17.93
C GLN A 47 14.80 3.83 17.38
N MET A 48 15.28 3.46 16.18
CA MET A 48 16.50 4.02 15.57
C MET A 48 16.51 5.55 15.50
N SER A 49 15.35 6.18 15.23
CA SER A 49 15.23 7.65 15.13
C SER A 49 15.49 8.36 16.46
N GLU A 50 15.20 7.70 17.59
CA GLU A 50 15.47 8.26 18.92
C GLU A 50 16.87 7.90 19.39
N LEU A 51 17.29 6.64 19.17
CA LEU A 51 18.62 6.17 19.55
C LEU A 51 19.75 6.99 18.90
N ILE A 52 19.61 7.35 17.62
CA ILE A 52 20.63 8.15 16.93
C ILE A 52 20.77 9.58 17.49
N LYS A 53 19.72 10.14 18.13
CA LYS A 53 19.78 11.46 18.78
C LYS A 53 20.55 11.41 20.11
N GLU A 54 20.51 10.25 20.78
CA GLU A 54 21.25 10.01 22.01
C GLU A 54 22.74 9.78 21.75
N PHE A 55 23.07 9.12 20.63
CA PHE A 55 24.44 8.84 20.24
C PHE A 55 25.25 10.12 20.01
N LYS A 56 26.44 10.20 20.63
CA LYS A 56 27.34 11.37 20.56
C LYS A 56 28.59 11.14 19.71
N GLY A 57 28.82 9.91 19.25
CA GLY A 57 29.93 9.60 18.36
C GLY A 57 29.70 10.09 16.93
N LYS A 58 30.70 9.89 16.09
CA LYS A 58 30.69 10.31 14.67
C LYS A 58 31.02 9.18 13.71
N LYS A 59 31.57 8.07 14.21
CA LYS A 59 32.02 6.95 13.38
C LYS A 59 31.09 5.74 13.50
N LEU A 60 31.02 4.94 12.43
CA LEU A 60 30.23 3.71 12.43
C LEU A 60 30.63 2.76 13.57
N LYS A 61 31.92 2.57 13.80
CA LYS A 61 32.42 1.69 14.88
C LYS A 61 31.96 2.15 16.27
N GLU A 62 31.97 3.46 16.53
CA GLU A 62 31.47 4.02 17.78
C GLU A 62 29.96 3.80 17.93
N TRP A 63 29.21 3.89 16.83
CA TRP A 63 27.77 3.61 16.82
C TRP A 63 27.50 2.13 17.13
N GLU A 64 28.24 1.22 16.51
CA GLU A 64 28.10 -0.22 16.73
C GLU A 64 28.36 -0.59 18.19
N GLU A 65 29.48 -0.14 18.76
CA GLU A 65 29.83 -0.38 20.17
C GLU A 65 28.76 0.19 21.12
N TRP A 66 28.33 1.45 20.90
CA TRP A 66 27.32 2.10 21.73
C TRP A 66 25.95 1.43 21.64
N TYR A 67 25.54 1.04 20.43
CA TYR A 67 24.26 0.39 20.19
C TYR A 67 24.22 -1.01 20.81
N LEU A 68 25.27 -1.80 20.63
CA LEU A 68 25.35 -3.17 21.17
C LEU A 68 25.47 -3.21 22.69
N ASP A 69 26.06 -2.20 23.33
CA ASP A 69 26.03 -2.07 24.79
C ASP A 69 24.60 -1.90 25.32
N LYS A 70 23.78 -1.07 24.65
CA LYS A 70 22.37 -0.85 25.02
C LYS A 70 21.44 -1.99 24.59
N HIS A 71 21.73 -2.63 23.46
CA HIS A 71 20.87 -3.61 22.81
C HIS A 71 21.65 -4.88 22.43
N PRO A 72 22.26 -5.60 23.39
CA PRO A 72 23.21 -6.68 23.12
C PRO A 72 22.60 -7.87 22.34
N GLU A 73 21.31 -8.10 22.51
CA GLU A 73 20.60 -9.20 21.85
C GLU A 73 19.82 -8.78 20.59
N ALA A 74 19.78 -7.49 20.24
CA ALA A 74 18.87 -7.01 19.21
C ALA A 74 19.12 -7.66 17.84
N ILE A 75 20.39 -7.79 17.45
CA ILE A 75 20.77 -8.44 16.19
C ILE A 75 20.39 -9.92 16.23
N GLU A 76 20.70 -10.62 17.32
CA GLU A 76 20.41 -12.06 17.45
C GLU A 76 18.91 -12.35 17.41
N ARG A 77 18.10 -11.57 18.15
CA ARG A 77 16.65 -11.73 18.16
C ARG A 77 16.02 -11.41 16.80
N ALA A 78 16.48 -10.35 16.14
CA ALA A 78 16.02 -10.03 14.78
C ALA A 78 16.37 -11.15 13.80
N LYS A 79 17.62 -11.67 13.86
CA LYS A 79 18.10 -12.78 13.04
C LYS A 79 17.24 -14.03 13.24
N ILE A 80 16.98 -14.45 14.48
CA ILE A 80 16.16 -15.64 14.79
C ILE A 80 14.75 -15.51 14.21
N LYS A 81 14.09 -14.36 14.39
CA LYS A 81 12.75 -14.11 13.83
C LYS A 81 12.73 -14.21 12.30
N ILE A 82 13.72 -13.59 11.65
CA ILE A 82 13.84 -13.62 10.19
C ILE A 82 14.12 -15.05 9.71
N LEU A 83 15.01 -15.79 10.37
CA LEU A 83 15.32 -17.19 10.04
C LEU A 83 14.08 -18.09 10.11
N GLN A 84 13.27 -17.96 11.16
CA GLN A 84 12.01 -18.72 11.28
C GLN A 84 11.06 -18.46 10.11
N MET A 85 10.91 -17.19 9.69
CA MET A 85 10.08 -16.85 8.54
C MET A 85 10.68 -17.31 7.21
N MET A 86 12.01 -17.32 7.08
CA MET A 86 12.69 -17.89 5.92
C MET A 86 12.43 -19.40 5.80
N GLU A 87 12.39 -20.15 6.90
CA GLU A 87 12.01 -21.57 6.87
C GLU A 87 10.55 -21.76 6.44
N ASN A 88 9.64 -20.90 6.89
CA ASN A 88 8.25 -20.92 6.42
C ASN A 88 8.17 -20.67 4.90
N PHE A 89 8.93 -19.71 4.38
CA PHE A 89 8.98 -19.47 2.93
C PHE A 89 9.57 -20.66 2.17
N LYS A 90 10.64 -21.28 2.67
CA LYS A 90 11.20 -22.49 2.03
C LYS A 90 10.14 -23.58 1.90
N GLN A 91 9.32 -23.79 2.93
CA GLN A 91 8.22 -24.75 2.89
C GLN A 91 7.16 -24.34 1.87
N VAL A 92 6.65 -23.11 1.92
CA VAL A 92 5.58 -22.64 1.02
C VAL A 92 6.02 -22.62 -0.43
N ILE A 93 7.28 -22.25 -0.72
CA ILE A 93 7.81 -22.22 -2.10
C ILE A 93 7.70 -23.61 -2.76
N THR A 94 7.89 -24.69 -2.00
CA THR A 94 7.73 -26.06 -2.54
C THR A 94 6.28 -26.43 -2.86
N LEU A 95 5.31 -25.69 -2.32
CA LEU A 95 3.88 -25.91 -2.55
C LEU A 95 3.35 -25.08 -3.74
N ILE A 96 4.13 -24.11 -4.24
CA ILE A 96 3.72 -23.27 -5.36
C ILE A 96 3.88 -24.07 -6.66
N ASP A 97 2.77 -24.31 -7.33
CA ASP A 97 2.73 -24.98 -8.62
C ASP A 97 2.27 -24.04 -9.75
N VAL A 98 2.36 -24.53 -10.98
CA VAL A 98 1.96 -23.79 -12.19
C VAL A 98 0.49 -23.37 -12.14
N LYS A 99 -0.39 -24.21 -11.58
CA LYS A 99 -1.83 -23.92 -11.50
C LYS A 99 -2.13 -22.78 -10.54
N MET A 100 -1.44 -22.73 -9.40
CA MET A 100 -1.56 -21.65 -8.44
C MET A 100 -1.10 -20.31 -9.04
N ILE A 101 0.02 -20.32 -9.78
CA ILE A 101 0.52 -19.14 -10.47
C ILE A 101 -0.48 -18.69 -11.56
N GLU A 102 -0.98 -19.62 -12.37
CA GLU A 102 -1.98 -19.31 -13.40
C GLU A 102 -3.26 -18.73 -12.80
N ALA A 103 -3.76 -19.31 -11.71
CA ALA A 103 -4.92 -18.82 -10.98
C ALA A 103 -4.70 -17.40 -10.44
N TRP A 104 -3.52 -17.13 -9.85
CA TRP A 104 -3.17 -15.81 -9.36
C TRP A 104 -3.09 -14.78 -10.49
N VAL A 105 -2.48 -15.12 -11.63
CA VAL A 105 -2.41 -14.24 -12.81
C VAL A 105 -3.80 -13.97 -13.38
N ARG A 106 -4.65 -15.01 -13.50
CA ARG A 106 -6.01 -14.86 -13.99
C ARG A 106 -6.85 -13.99 -13.05
N ASP A 107 -6.73 -14.19 -11.75
CA ASP A 107 -7.41 -13.34 -10.76
C ASP A 107 -6.98 -11.87 -10.90
N LEU A 108 -5.67 -11.61 -11.01
CA LEU A 108 -5.16 -10.26 -11.19
C LEU A 108 -5.63 -9.62 -12.50
N VAL A 109 -5.43 -10.30 -13.63
CA VAL A 109 -5.63 -9.72 -14.96
C VAL A 109 -7.10 -9.66 -15.34
N ILE A 110 -7.89 -10.69 -15.04
CA ILE A 110 -9.29 -10.78 -15.47
C ILE A 110 -10.21 -10.29 -14.37
N VAL A 111 -10.15 -10.89 -13.18
CA VAL A 111 -11.16 -10.68 -12.14
C VAL A 111 -11.01 -9.30 -11.51
N LYS A 112 -9.83 -9.01 -10.93
CA LYS A 112 -9.57 -7.74 -10.24
C LYS A 112 -9.64 -6.54 -11.17
N THR A 113 -9.16 -6.68 -12.40
CA THR A 113 -9.31 -5.64 -13.43
C THR A 113 -10.78 -5.37 -13.75
N PHE A 114 -11.57 -6.41 -14.04
CA PHE A 114 -12.99 -6.22 -14.35
C PHE A 114 -13.75 -5.59 -13.19
N VAL A 115 -13.55 -6.09 -11.96
CA VAL A 115 -14.18 -5.53 -10.75
C VAL A 115 -13.74 -4.07 -10.54
N GLY A 116 -12.47 -3.75 -10.75
CA GLY A 116 -11.96 -2.38 -10.64
C GLY A 116 -12.57 -1.43 -11.68
N LEU A 117 -12.68 -1.87 -12.94
CA LEU A 117 -13.27 -1.09 -14.03
C LEU A 117 -14.79 -0.94 -13.91
N LYS A 118 -15.47 -1.94 -13.33
CA LYS A 118 -16.93 -1.94 -13.11
C LYS A 118 -17.33 -1.48 -11.71
N PHE A 119 -16.40 -0.91 -10.95
CA PHE A 119 -16.62 -0.54 -9.57
C PHE A 119 -17.76 0.49 -9.40
N GLN A 120 -17.81 1.50 -10.27
CA GLN A 120 -18.88 2.52 -10.25
C GLN A 120 -20.25 1.92 -10.58
N GLU A 121 -20.31 0.99 -11.54
CA GLU A 121 -21.54 0.26 -11.88
C GLU A 121 -22.09 -0.50 -10.67
N ALA A 122 -21.21 -1.15 -9.90
CA ALA A 122 -21.61 -1.89 -8.70
C ALA A 122 -22.24 -0.97 -7.63
N ILE A 123 -21.70 0.24 -7.45
CA ILE A 123 -22.26 1.25 -6.55
C ILE A 123 -23.64 1.73 -7.04
N LEU A 124 -23.75 2.11 -8.32
CA LEU A 124 -25.03 2.53 -8.92
C LEU A 124 -26.10 1.47 -8.74
N ARG A 125 -25.78 0.23 -9.08
CA ARG A 125 -26.68 -0.91 -8.97
C ARG A 125 -27.13 -1.13 -7.53
N HIS A 126 -26.23 -1.01 -6.56
CA HIS A 126 -26.55 -1.22 -5.15
C HIS A 126 -27.49 -0.13 -4.62
N VAL A 127 -27.20 1.14 -4.93
CA VAL A 127 -28.03 2.28 -4.50
C VAL A 127 -29.40 2.26 -5.19
N ALA A 128 -29.46 2.00 -6.50
CA ALA A 128 -30.71 1.87 -7.22
C ALA A 128 -31.59 0.74 -6.66
N ALA A 129 -31.01 -0.43 -6.37
CA ALA A 129 -31.74 -1.54 -5.76
C ALA A 129 -32.24 -1.19 -4.34
N HIS A 130 -31.43 -0.48 -3.54
CA HIS A 130 -31.83 0.01 -2.23
C HIS A 130 -33.05 0.94 -2.31
N MET A 131 -33.06 1.83 -3.30
CA MET A 131 -34.16 2.76 -3.58
C MET A 131 -35.32 2.13 -4.37
N LYS A 132 -35.22 0.85 -4.76
CA LYS A 132 -36.15 0.12 -5.64
C LYS A 132 -36.39 0.83 -6.99
N LYS A 133 -35.34 1.44 -7.53
CA LYS A 133 -35.30 2.16 -8.82
C LYS A 133 -34.48 1.40 -9.85
N VAL A 134 -34.64 1.70 -11.14
CA VAL A 134 -33.74 1.20 -12.18
C VAL A 134 -32.52 2.09 -12.34
N TYR A 135 -31.42 1.53 -12.86
CA TYR A 135 -30.21 2.29 -13.15
C TYR A 135 -29.76 2.11 -14.61
N ARG A 136 -28.99 3.08 -15.08
CA ARG A 136 -28.29 3.05 -16.37
C ARG A 136 -26.88 3.57 -16.20
N LEU A 137 -25.93 3.00 -16.95
CA LEU A 137 -24.59 3.56 -17.07
C LEU A 137 -24.56 4.77 -18.00
N ALA A 138 -23.68 5.72 -17.68
CA ALA A 138 -23.36 6.83 -18.58
C ALA A 138 -22.76 6.31 -19.89
N ASN A 139 -23.05 7.02 -20.99
CA ASN A 139 -22.29 6.87 -22.23
C ASN A 139 -21.00 7.72 -22.18
N PRO A 140 -20.07 7.58 -23.13
CA PRO A 140 -18.80 8.31 -23.09
C PRO A 140 -18.93 9.84 -23.02
N ASP A 141 -19.96 10.43 -23.65
CA ASP A 141 -20.18 11.88 -23.64
C ASP A 141 -20.78 12.37 -22.30
N GLU A 142 -21.51 11.52 -21.58
CA GLU A 142 -22.02 11.76 -20.22
C GLU A 142 -20.90 11.61 -19.18
N GLU A 143 -20.06 10.58 -19.32
CA GLU A 143 -18.90 10.36 -18.45
C GLU A 143 -17.89 11.51 -18.56
N ALA A 144 -17.67 12.04 -19.77
CA ALA A 144 -16.84 13.22 -20.01
C ALA A 144 -17.37 14.48 -19.30
N ARG A 145 -18.67 14.54 -18.99
CA ARG A 145 -19.32 15.61 -18.20
C ARG A 145 -19.37 15.31 -16.70
N GLY A 146 -18.72 14.23 -16.26
CA GLY A 146 -18.66 13.83 -14.85
C GLY A 146 -19.86 13.05 -14.34
N ILE A 147 -20.74 12.57 -15.23
CA ILE A 147 -21.87 11.70 -14.88
C ILE A 147 -21.43 10.25 -15.00
N ASP A 148 -21.44 9.50 -13.92
CA ASP A 148 -21.04 8.09 -13.90
C ASP A 148 -22.21 7.15 -14.25
N GLY A 149 -23.45 7.63 -14.05
CA GLY A 149 -24.65 6.96 -14.52
C GLY A 149 -25.93 7.66 -14.06
N TYR A 150 -27.03 6.96 -14.16
CA TYR A 150 -28.37 7.45 -13.84
C TYR A 150 -29.10 6.46 -12.95
N ILE A 151 -29.90 6.98 -12.02
CA ILE A 151 -30.90 6.23 -11.28
C ILE A 151 -32.25 6.85 -11.65
N GLU A 152 -33.09 6.10 -12.37
CA GLU A 152 -34.18 6.65 -13.19
C GLU A 152 -33.65 7.76 -14.14
N GLU A 153 -34.19 8.97 -14.05
CA GLU A 153 -33.79 10.13 -14.83
C GLU A 153 -32.75 11.02 -14.10
N VAL A 154 -32.35 10.65 -12.87
CA VAL A 154 -31.46 11.47 -12.05
C VAL A 154 -30.00 11.18 -12.38
N PRO A 155 -29.21 12.17 -12.83
CA PRO A 155 -27.78 11.97 -13.11
C PRO A 155 -26.98 11.85 -11.81
N ILE A 156 -26.10 10.85 -11.77
CA ILE A 156 -25.30 10.47 -10.60
C ILE A 156 -23.81 10.60 -10.90
N SER A 157 -23.08 11.17 -9.94
CA SER A 157 -21.62 11.19 -9.93
C SER A 157 -21.10 10.47 -8.68
N ILE A 158 -20.26 9.46 -8.85
CA ILE A 158 -19.68 8.65 -7.77
C ILE A 158 -18.26 9.13 -7.49
N LYS A 159 -17.99 9.56 -6.26
CA LYS A 159 -16.69 10.08 -5.85
C LYS A 159 -16.18 9.44 -4.55
N PRO A 160 -14.85 9.29 -4.38
CA PRO A 160 -14.32 8.92 -3.08
C PRO A 160 -14.62 10.03 -2.06
N GLN A 161 -14.84 9.67 -0.79
CA GLN A 161 -15.12 10.63 0.29
C GLN A 161 -14.04 11.71 0.43
N SER A 162 -12.78 11.42 0.07
CA SER A 162 -11.69 12.41 0.04
C SER A 162 -11.88 13.56 -0.96
N TYR A 163 -12.89 13.48 -1.84
CA TYR A 163 -13.28 14.56 -2.73
C TYR A 163 -14.15 15.62 -2.03
N GLU A 164 -14.90 15.25 -0.99
CA GLU A 164 -15.79 16.14 -0.24
C GLU A 164 -15.02 17.34 0.37
N SER A 165 -13.80 17.09 0.86
CA SER A 165 -12.92 18.14 1.42
C SER A 165 -12.30 19.08 0.37
N LYS A 166 -12.52 18.83 -0.93
CA LYS A 166 -12.01 19.64 -2.05
C LYS A 166 -13.05 20.58 -2.67
N GLN A 167 -14.23 20.75 -2.06
CA GLN A 167 -15.32 21.64 -2.50
C GLN A 167 -15.00 23.16 -2.43
N MET A 168 -13.80 23.56 -2.86
CA MET A 168 -13.45 24.96 -3.18
C MET A 168 -13.48 25.24 -4.70
N LEU A 169 -14.26 24.49 -5.48
CA LEU A 169 -14.41 24.73 -6.92
C LEU A 169 -15.88 25.00 -7.30
N PRO A 170 -16.17 26.11 -7.98
CA PRO A 170 -17.52 26.51 -8.36
C PRO A 170 -17.89 25.87 -9.70
N GLU A 171 -18.34 24.62 -9.68
CA GLU A 171 -19.06 24.04 -10.81
C GLU A 171 -20.42 23.57 -10.32
N ILE A 172 -21.46 24.34 -10.67
CA ILE A 172 -22.87 23.95 -10.50
C ILE A 172 -23.13 22.91 -11.58
N ILE A 173 -22.73 21.67 -11.32
CA ILE A 173 -23.22 20.53 -12.09
C ILE A 173 -24.46 20.03 -11.34
N GLU A 174 -25.60 20.03 -12.01
CA GLU A 174 -26.89 19.54 -11.48
C GLU A 174 -26.88 18.00 -11.44
N VAL A 175 -25.97 17.43 -10.63
CA VAL A 175 -25.77 15.98 -10.45
C VAL A 175 -25.86 15.62 -8.98
N HIS A 176 -26.44 14.46 -8.69
CA HIS A 176 -26.45 13.92 -7.34
C HIS A 176 -25.15 13.16 -7.08
N PHE A 177 -24.50 13.46 -5.95
CA PHE A 177 -23.28 12.79 -5.56
C PHE A 177 -23.56 11.56 -4.71
N ILE A 178 -22.90 10.46 -5.06
CA ILE A 178 -22.76 9.29 -4.19
C ILE A 178 -21.29 9.22 -3.78
N TYR A 179 -21.03 9.33 -2.48
CA TYR A 179 -19.69 9.19 -1.95
C TYR A 179 -19.42 7.75 -1.52
N TYR A 180 -18.18 7.31 -1.69
CA TYR A 180 -17.74 6.01 -1.17
C TYR A 180 -16.43 6.10 -0.40
N GLU A 181 -16.28 5.19 0.57
CA GLU A 181 -15.05 4.95 1.31
C GLU A 181 -14.71 3.46 1.25
N LYS A 182 -13.49 3.12 0.84
CA LYS A 182 -13.02 1.72 0.84
C LYS A 182 -12.50 1.37 2.24
N VAL A 183 -13.10 0.36 2.85
CA VAL A 183 -12.67 -0.21 4.14
C VAL A 183 -12.10 -1.62 3.94
N LYS A 184 -11.55 -2.23 4.99
CA LYS A 184 -10.84 -3.51 4.89
C LYS A 184 -11.72 -4.66 4.37
N ASP A 185 -13.01 -4.63 4.68
CA ASP A 185 -13.99 -5.67 4.45
C ASP A 185 -15.10 -5.26 3.47
N GLY A 186 -15.00 -4.08 2.84
CA GLY A 186 -16.03 -3.61 1.94
C GLY A 186 -15.93 -2.14 1.55
N ILE A 187 -17.09 -1.54 1.29
CA ILE A 187 -17.23 -0.14 0.94
C ILE A 187 -18.38 0.47 1.76
N ASN A 188 -18.13 1.64 2.34
CA ASN A 188 -19.19 2.49 2.85
C ASN A 188 -19.70 3.36 1.70
N ILE A 189 -21.01 3.52 1.59
CA ILE A 189 -21.67 4.34 0.57
C ILE A 189 -22.51 5.39 1.28
N PHE A 190 -22.35 6.65 0.90
CA PHE A 190 -23.06 7.80 1.46
C PHE A 190 -23.76 8.56 0.34
N PHE A 191 -25.06 8.77 0.48
CA PHE A 191 -25.88 9.49 -0.50
C PHE A 191 -27.12 10.07 0.21
N GLU A 192 -27.66 11.16 -0.33
CA GLU A 192 -28.95 11.71 0.08
C GLU A 192 -30.08 11.10 -0.77
N GLU A 193 -31.27 10.94 -0.19
CA GLU A 193 -32.44 10.45 -0.94
C GLU A 193 -32.93 11.51 -1.94
N PHE A 194 -33.36 11.03 -3.11
CA PHE A 194 -33.90 11.82 -4.21
C PHE A 194 -34.96 11.01 -4.96
#